data_AF-A0A1I2C3I3-F1
#
_entry.id   AF-A0A1I2C3I3-F1
#
_cell.length_a   1.000
_cell.length_b   1.000
_cell.length_c   1.000
_cell.angle_alpha   90.00
_cell.angle_beta   90.00
_cell.angle_gamma   90.00
#
_symmetry.space_group_name_H-M   'P 1'
#
loop_
_entity.id
_entity.type
_entity.pdbx_description
1 polymer ?
#
loop_
_entity_poly.entity_id
_entity_poly.type
_entity_poly.pdbx_seq_one_letter_code
_entity_poly.pdbx_strand_id
1 'polypeptide(L)'
;MPDRRPAASPSPAAPRGPGLPAEWQVVQWHSDAPPQPAWGEPCNGCGLCCLAEPCPVGMLVSRRRSGPCSALRWDEAGRRYRCGLLTDTAGVTGWRSAWWLRGVRAVARRWIAAGQGCDAQPLRVEPPEAG
;
A
#
# COMPACT_ATOMS: atom_id res chain seq x y z
N MET A 1 16.93 -20.68 -28.12
CA MET A 1 16.09 -19.48 -27.95
C MET A 1 15.54 -19.52 -26.53
N PRO A 2 15.72 -18.47 -25.72
CA PRO A 2 15.30 -18.48 -24.31
C PRO A 2 13.77 -18.52 -24.20
N ASP A 3 13.32 -19.44 -23.37
CA ASP A 3 11.94 -19.74 -23.00
C ASP A 3 11.26 -18.50 -22.38
N ARG A 4 10.33 -17.87 -23.10
CA ARG A 4 9.51 -16.78 -22.57
C ARG A 4 8.50 -17.37 -21.59
N ARG A 5 8.83 -17.35 -20.30
CA ARG A 5 7.84 -17.53 -19.22
C ARG A 5 6.63 -16.64 -19.49
N PRO A 6 5.39 -17.17 -19.52
CA PRO A 6 4.20 -16.34 -19.60
C PRO A 6 4.14 -15.43 -18.37
N ALA A 7 3.95 -14.13 -18.61
CA ALA A 7 3.70 -13.15 -17.57
C ALA A 7 2.49 -13.60 -16.73
N ALA A 8 2.66 -13.62 -15.41
CA ALA A 8 1.60 -13.95 -14.48
C ALA A 8 0.38 -13.05 -14.76
N SER A 9 -0.78 -13.66 -15.00
CA SER A 9 -2.04 -12.94 -15.18
C SER A 9 -2.26 -11.95 -14.04
N PRO A 10 -2.57 -10.67 -14.31
CA PRO A 10 -2.90 -9.73 -13.25
C PRO A 10 -4.13 -10.24 -12.48
N SER A 11 -4.00 -10.33 -11.16
CA SER A 11 -5.11 -10.66 -10.26
C SER A 11 -6.24 -9.65 -10.44
N PRO A 12 -7.52 -10.06 -10.24
CA PRO A 12 -8.65 -9.17 -10.44
C PRO A 12 -8.53 -7.93 -9.53
N ALA A 13 -8.39 -6.78 -10.19
CA ALA A 13 -8.30 -5.46 -9.59
C ALA A 13 -9.53 -5.17 -8.71
N ALA A 14 -9.37 -4.18 -7.82
CA ALA A 14 -10.44 -3.62 -6.99
C ALA A 14 -11.67 -3.26 -7.85
N PRO A 15 -12.88 -3.16 -7.28
CA PRO A 15 -14.07 -2.75 -8.04
C PRO A 15 -13.78 -1.44 -8.80
N ARG A 16 -13.75 -1.56 -10.13
CA ARG A 16 -13.57 -0.45 -11.06
C ARG A 16 -14.76 0.48 -10.93
N GLY A 17 -14.54 1.79 -10.87
CA GLY A 17 -15.62 2.75 -11.03
C GLY A 17 -16.30 2.53 -12.40
N PRO A 18 -17.62 2.75 -12.51
CA PRO A 18 -18.31 2.57 -13.79
C PRO A 18 -17.69 3.48 -14.86
N GLY A 19 -17.21 2.88 -15.97
CA GLY A 19 -16.67 3.61 -17.12
C GLY A 19 -15.18 3.93 -17.11
N LEU A 20 -14.42 3.53 -16.09
CA LEU A 20 -12.97 3.79 -16.04
C LEU A 20 -12.15 2.78 -16.89
N PRO A 21 -11.10 3.23 -17.61
CA PRO A 21 -10.19 2.35 -18.33
C PRO A 21 -9.47 1.36 -17.38
N ALA A 22 -8.95 0.25 -17.92
CA ALA A 22 -8.40 -0.84 -17.10
C ALA A 22 -7.18 -0.46 -16.24
N GLU A 23 -6.47 0.60 -16.62
CA GLU A 23 -5.32 1.16 -15.92
C GLU A 23 -5.70 2.14 -14.78
N TRP A 24 -6.98 2.52 -14.68
CA TRP A 24 -7.47 3.44 -13.67
C TRP A 24 -8.23 2.72 -12.55
N GLN A 25 -8.06 3.22 -11.33
CA GLN A 25 -8.77 2.73 -10.16
C GLN A 25 -9.16 3.89 -9.26
N VAL A 26 -10.32 3.75 -8.61
CA VAL A 26 -10.79 4.73 -7.63
C VAL A 26 -10.33 4.30 -6.24
N VAL A 27 -9.68 5.22 -5.54
CA VAL A 27 -9.26 5.04 -4.15
C VAL A 27 -9.75 6.19 -3.29
N GLN A 28 -9.96 5.92 -2.00
CA GLN A 28 -10.27 6.96 -1.02
C GLN A 28 -8.96 7.54 -0.50
N TRP A 29 -8.56 8.68 -1.06
CA TRP A 29 -7.36 9.41 -0.67
C TRP A 29 -7.72 10.61 0.20
N HIS A 30 -7.02 10.77 1.32
CA HIS A 30 -7.25 11.86 2.25
C HIS A 30 -6.68 13.17 1.67
N SER A 31 -7.44 14.26 1.76
CA SER A 31 -7.06 15.56 1.17
C SER A 31 -5.77 16.14 1.76
N ASP A 32 -5.52 15.89 3.04
CA ASP A 32 -4.31 16.36 3.73
C ASP A 32 -3.08 15.44 3.56
N ALA A 33 -3.21 14.36 2.77
CA ALA A 33 -2.08 13.45 2.56
C ALA A 33 -0.95 14.15 1.79
N PRO A 34 0.32 13.90 2.14
CA PRO A 34 1.43 14.50 1.42
C PRO A 34 1.47 13.96 -0.02
N PRO A 35 1.96 14.75 -0.98
CA PRO A 35 2.13 14.29 -2.35
C PRO A 35 3.10 13.09 -2.40
N GLN A 36 3.01 12.31 -3.48
CA GLN A 36 3.96 11.24 -3.73
C GLN A 36 5.40 11.82 -3.71
N PRO A 37 6.33 11.22 -2.95
CA PRO A 37 7.71 11.68 -2.94
C PRO A 37 8.36 11.42 -4.30
N ALA A 38 9.47 12.12 -4.58
CA ALA A 38 10.23 11.88 -5.80
C ALA A 38 10.79 10.44 -5.83
N TRP A 39 11.14 9.97 -7.02
CA TRP A 39 11.75 8.65 -7.17
C TRP A 39 13.04 8.54 -6.35
N GLY A 40 13.16 7.47 -5.56
CA GLY A 40 14.30 7.24 -4.67
C GLY A 40 14.21 7.95 -3.30
N GLU A 41 13.31 8.92 -3.11
CA GLU A 41 13.11 9.58 -1.81
C GLU A 41 12.41 8.63 -0.81
N PRO A 42 12.64 8.76 0.51
CA PRO A 42 12.04 7.89 1.49
C PRO A 42 10.51 8.03 1.48
N CYS A 43 9.83 6.91 1.72
CA CYS A 43 8.37 6.88 1.84
C CYS A 43 7.90 7.85 2.94
N ASN A 44 7.20 8.90 2.54
CA ASN A 44 6.65 9.93 3.42
C ASN A 44 5.27 9.56 4.01
N GLY A 45 4.66 8.46 3.54
CA GLY A 45 3.32 8.06 3.92
C GLY A 45 2.21 8.71 3.09
N CYS A 46 2.45 9.07 1.83
CA CYS A 46 1.40 9.58 0.91
C CYS A 46 0.21 8.61 0.76
N GLY A 47 0.43 7.31 0.91
CA GLY A 47 -0.61 6.27 0.91
C GLY A 47 -1.10 5.83 -0.47
N LEU A 48 -0.72 6.49 -1.56
CA LEU A 48 -1.22 6.19 -2.91
C LEU A 48 -0.99 4.73 -3.33
N CYS A 49 0.25 4.23 -3.23
CA CYS A 49 0.55 2.83 -3.54
C CYS A 49 -0.15 1.85 -2.58
N CYS A 50 -0.23 2.18 -1.29
CA CYS A 50 -0.87 1.36 -0.26
C CYS A 50 -2.40 1.28 -0.40
N LEU A 51 -3.04 2.31 -0.96
CA LEU A 51 -4.47 2.38 -1.23
C LEU A 51 -4.83 1.66 -2.53
N ALA A 52 -3.96 1.80 -3.54
CA ALA A 52 -4.06 1.12 -4.82
C ALA A 52 -3.99 -0.41 -4.65
N GLU A 53 -2.93 -0.89 -4.00
CA GLU A 53 -2.71 -2.31 -3.81
C GLU A 53 -2.10 -2.67 -2.46
N PRO A 54 -2.44 -3.84 -1.93
CA PRO A 54 -1.82 -4.32 -0.71
C PRO A 54 -0.39 -4.80 -1.04
N CYS A 55 0.59 -4.34 -0.27
CA CYS A 55 1.95 -4.89 -0.33
C CYS A 55 1.95 -6.41 -0.04
N PRO A 56 3.00 -7.18 -0.39
CA PRO A 56 3.05 -8.63 -0.19
C PRO A 56 2.74 -9.07 1.26
N VAL A 57 3.17 -8.27 2.24
CA VAL A 57 2.85 -8.50 3.66
C VAL A 57 1.39 -8.15 3.96
N GLY A 58 0.88 -7.07 3.38
CA GLY A 58 -0.53 -6.68 3.45
C GLY A 58 -1.45 -7.73 2.86
N MET A 59 -1.05 -8.42 1.79
CA MET A 59 -1.78 -9.56 1.24
C MET A 59 -1.87 -10.71 2.25
N LEU A 60 -0.78 -11.02 2.95
CA LEU A 60 -0.77 -12.08 3.96
C LEU A 60 -1.66 -11.75 5.16
N VAL A 61 -1.58 -10.51 5.64
CA VAL A 61 -2.32 -10.03 6.83
C VAL A 61 -3.81 -9.86 6.53
N SER A 62 -4.16 -9.26 5.39
CA SER A 62 -5.55 -8.95 5.06
C SER A 62 -6.25 -10.02 4.22
N ARG A 63 -5.49 -10.97 3.65
CA ARG A 63 -5.95 -11.92 2.62
C ARG A 63 -6.62 -11.26 1.42
N ARG A 64 -6.33 -9.97 1.18
CA ARG A 64 -6.80 -9.20 0.02
C ARG A 64 -5.69 -9.09 -1.00
N ARG A 65 -6.05 -9.13 -2.28
CA ARG A 65 -5.12 -8.98 -3.41
C ARG A 65 -5.29 -7.64 -4.14
N SER A 66 -6.27 -6.84 -3.74
CA SER A 66 -6.59 -5.54 -4.33
C SER A 66 -7.15 -4.58 -3.29
N GLY A 67 -6.96 -3.28 -3.53
CA GLY A 67 -7.36 -2.21 -2.61
C GLY A 67 -6.50 -2.13 -1.35
N PRO A 68 -6.87 -1.27 -0.38
CA PRO A 68 -6.08 -1.07 0.83
C PRO A 68 -6.05 -2.32 1.70
N CYS A 69 -4.89 -2.60 2.28
CA CYS A 69 -4.77 -3.66 3.28
C CYS A 69 -5.45 -3.27 4.59
N SER A 70 -5.88 -4.26 5.38
CA SER A 70 -6.56 -4.05 6.67
C SER A 70 -5.71 -3.33 7.72
N ALA A 71 -4.39 -3.31 7.53
CA ALA A 71 -3.44 -2.65 8.43
C ALA A 71 -3.21 -1.18 8.08
N LEU A 72 -3.66 -0.67 6.94
CA LEU A 72 -3.46 0.74 6.58
C LEU A 72 -4.31 1.63 7.50
N ARG A 73 -3.69 2.64 8.10
CA ARG A 73 -4.34 3.61 9.00
C ARG A 73 -3.95 5.03 8.62
N TRP A 74 -4.90 5.95 8.73
CA TRP A 74 -4.63 7.38 8.67
C TRP A 74 -4.12 7.87 10.02
N ASP A 75 -3.03 8.64 10.04
CA ASP A 75 -2.49 9.32 11.22
C ASP A 75 -2.82 10.80 11.12
N GLU A 76 -3.84 11.23 11.87
CA GLU A 76 -4.30 12.62 11.91
C GLU A 76 -3.21 13.59 12.37
N ALA A 77 -2.46 13.22 13.40
CA ALA A 77 -1.42 14.08 13.97
C ALA A 77 -0.26 14.29 12.99
N GLY A 78 0.10 13.23 12.26
CA GLY A 78 1.15 13.25 11.26
C GLY A 78 0.70 13.61 9.85
N ARG A 79 -0.62 13.79 9.62
CA ARG A 79 -1.28 13.96 8.31
C ARG A 79 -0.76 13.00 7.25
N ARG A 80 -0.61 11.71 7.59
CA ARG A 80 -0.02 10.71 6.69
C ARG A 80 -0.59 9.33 6.93
N TYR A 81 -0.45 8.46 5.95
CA TYR A 81 -0.79 7.06 6.11
C TYR A 81 0.33 6.29 6.82
N ARG A 82 -0.06 5.42 7.74
CA ARG A 82 0.83 4.52 8.46
C ARG A 82 0.40 3.07 8.30
N CYS A 83 1.39 2.20 8.22
CA CYS A 83 1.16 0.77 8.29
C CYS A 83 0.99 0.35 9.75
N GLY A 84 -0.22 -0.10 10.10
CA GLY A 84 -0.56 -0.67 11.39
C GLY A 84 0.36 -1.81 11.80
N LEU A 85 0.89 -2.59 10.85
CA LEU A 85 1.86 -3.63 11.17
C LEU A 85 3.19 -3.06 11.72
N LEU A 86 3.52 -1.81 11.41
CA LEU A 86 4.71 -1.13 11.91
C LEU A 86 4.47 -0.30 13.17
N THR A 87 3.27 0.23 13.35
CA THR A 87 2.90 1.06 14.50
C THR A 87 2.24 0.28 15.63
N ASP A 88 1.43 -0.71 15.31
CA ASP A 88 0.68 -1.57 16.23
C ASP A 88 0.64 -3.03 15.71
N THR A 89 1.80 -3.67 15.68
CA THR A 89 1.95 -5.06 15.21
C THR A 89 1.07 -6.02 16.03
N ALA A 90 0.87 -5.75 17.32
CA ALA A 90 0.07 -6.59 18.21
C ALA A 90 -1.42 -6.51 17.86
N GLY A 91 -1.96 -5.32 17.62
CA GLY A 91 -3.35 -5.13 17.19
C GLY A 91 -3.65 -5.74 15.81
N VAL A 92 -2.65 -5.84 14.94
CA VAL A 92 -2.81 -6.44 13.59
C VAL A 92 -2.65 -7.96 13.60
N THR A 93 -1.72 -8.52 14.39
CA THR A 93 -1.41 -9.96 14.37
C THR A 93 -2.09 -10.76 15.49
N GLY A 94 -2.58 -10.08 16.54
CA GLY A 94 -3.10 -10.71 17.76
C GLY A 94 -2.00 -11.34 18.64
N TRP A 95 -0.72 -11.24 18.25
CA TRP A 95 0.38 -11.83 18.99
C TRP A 95 0.85 -10.91 20.12
N ARG A 96 1.23 -11.52 21.25
CA ARG A 96 1.66 -10.79 22.46
C ARG A 96 3.15 -10.94 22.78
N SER A 97 3.85 -11.88 22.11
CA SER A 97 5.27 -12.08 22.35
C SER A 97 6.11 -10.97 21.73
N ALA A 98 6.81 -10.21 22.58
CA ALA A 98 7.60 -9.06 22.17
C ALA A 98 8.71 -9.41 21.14
N TRP A 99 9.29 -10.61 21.22
CA TRP A 99 10.32 -11.05 20.27
C TRP A 99 9.74 -11.31 18.88
N TRP A 100 8.58 -11.97 18.81
CA TRP A 100 7.86 -12.20 17.56
C TRP A 100 7.40 -10.89 16.92
N LEU A 101 6.85 -9.96 17.71
CA LEU A 101 6.44 -8.64 17.22
C LEU A 101 7.62 -7.86 16.62
N ARG A 102 8.80 -7.91 17.27
CA ARG A 102 10.03 -7.30 16.73
C ARG A 102 10.49 -7.96 15.43
N GLY A 103 10.46 -9.29 15.36
CA GLY A 103 10.80 -10.03 14.14
C GLY A 103 9.88 -9.70 12.97
N VAL A 104 8.56 -9.75 13.19
CA VAL A 104 7.54 -9.41 12.18
C VAL A 104 7.70 -7.97 11.71
N ARG A 105 7.92 -7.01 12.62
CA ARG A 105 8.14 -5.62 12.25
C ARG A 105 9.39 -5.44 11.40
N ALA A 106 10.50 -6.10 11.73
CA ALA A 106 11.75 -5.99 10.97
C ALA A 106 11.60 -6.59 9.55
N VAL A 107 10.97 -7.76 9.45
CA VAL A 107 10.67 -8.40 8.16
C VAL A 107 9.71 -7.53 7.35
N ALA A 108 8.65 -7.01 7.95
CA ALA A 108 7.70 -6.13 7.30
C ALA A 108 8.37 -4.85 6.76
N ARG A 109 9.23 -4.19 7.53
CA ARG A 109 9.97 -3.00 7.05
C ARG A 109 10.85 -3.34 5.86
N ARG A 110 11.52 -4.50 5.88
CA ARG A 110 12.40 -4.94 4.79
C ARG A 110 11.62 -5.33 3.53
N TRP A 111 10.46 -5.95 3.70
CA TRP A 111 9.63 -6.43 2.59
C TRP A 111 8.80 -5.31 1.93
N ILE A 112 8.38 -4.31 2.70
CA ILE A 112 7.58 -3.19 2.20
C ILE A 112 8.49 -2.05 1.69
N ALA A 113 9.81 -2.14 1.92
CA ALA A 113 10.76 -1.06 1.66
C ALA A 113 10.34 0.30 2.25
N ALA A 114 9.49 0.29 3.30
CA ALA A 114 8.92 1.49 3.88
C ALA A 114 10.03 2.37 4.47
N GLY A 115 10.31 3.48 3.78
CA GLY A 115 11.35 4.44 4.14
C GLY A 115 12.73 4.18 3.53
N GLN A 116 12.87 3.22 2.60
CA GLN A 116 14.12 2.93 1.89
C GLN A 116 14.23 3.67 0.54
N GLY A 117 13.10 3.93 -0.11
CA GLY A 117 13.02 4.70 -1.36
C GLY A 117 11.69 4.47 -2.06
N CYS A 118 11.15 5.50 -2.72
CA CYS A 118 9.97 5.38 -3.57
C CYS A 118 10.37 4.78 -4.91
N ASP A 119 9.88 3.58 -5.19
CA ASP A 119 10.06 2.85 -6.45
C ASP A 119 8.83 2.93 -7.37
N ALA A 120 7.74 3.51 -6.87
CA ALA A 120 6.52 3.71 -7.64
C ALA A 120 6.73 4.79 -8.72
N GLN A 121 6.29 4.50 -9.94
CA GLN A 121 6.14 5.51 -10.98
C GLN A 121 5.17 6.62 -10.49
N PRO A 122 5.27 7.86 -11.01
CA PRO A 122 4.35 8.92 -10.65
C PRO A 122 2.92 8.50 -10.93
N LEU A 123 2.13 8.27 -9.87
CA LEU A 123 0.71 7.95 -10.03
C LEU A 123 -0.03 9.24 -10.37
N ARG A 124 -0.81 9.22 -11.46
CA ARG A 124 -1.73 10.31 -11.74
C ARG A 124 -2.91 10.21 -10.78
N VAL A 125 -3.16 11.30 -10.06
CA VAL A 125 -4.33 11.45 -9.20
C VAL A 125 -5.23 12.49 -9.84
N GLU A 126 -6.41 12.06 -10.27
CA GLU A 126 -7.43 12.93 -10.84
C GLU A 126 -8.62 12.91 -9.87
N PRO A 127 -9.07 14.08 -9.36
CA PRO A 127 -10.32 14.13 -8.62
C PRO A 127 -11.47 13.69 -9.54
N PRO A 128 -12.49 13.00 -9.03
CA PRO A 128 -13.67 12.68 -9.84
C PRO A 128 -14.26 13.99 -10.35
N GLU A 129 -14.49 14.10 -11.67
CA GLU A 129 -15.15 15.26 -12.25
C GLU A 129 -16.51 15.43 -11.57
N ALA A 130 -16.68 16.53 -10.84
CA ALA A 130 -17.92 16.87 -10.18
C ALA A 130 -18.95 17.23 -11.26
N GLY A 131 -19.77 16.26 -11.66
CA GLY A 131 -20.92 16.45 -12.53
C GLY A 131 -22.08 17.15 -11.82
#